data_AF-A0A433D4R1-F1
#
_entry.id   AF-A0A433D4R1-F1
#
_cell.length_a   1.000
_cell.length_b   1.000
_cell.length_c   1.000
_cell.angle_alpha   90.00
_cell.angle_beta   90.00
_cell.angle_gamma   90.00
#
_symmetry.space_group_name_H-M   'P 1'
#
loop_
_entity.id
_entity.type
_entity.pdbx_description
1 polymer ?
#
loop_
_entity_poly.entity_id
_entity_poly.type
_entity_poly.pdbx_seq_one_letter_code
_entity_poly.pdbx_strand_id
1 'polypeptide(L)'
;MGRVYKQLNEEMKLLWNESLRINTVHVEDVCRATWHVANWFVENGKVGSGESFVFNLADKGDTNQETINFHIRAIFGIETGFAGTVVSNFAKLNIESVTEETNEKHLAPWADILKASRIKSSPLTPYLDKELLYKNALSVDGTKITKVTRFEYIVPEVTQAKLVEVIEGYRALNIWPRD
;
A
#
# COMPACT_ATOMS: atom_id res chain seq x y z
N MET A 1 1.56 9.71 2.34
CA MET A 1 2.85 9.80 3.05
C MET A 1 3.91 10.58 2.28
N GLY A 2 4.49 10.07 1.19
CA GLY A 2 5.61 10.76 0.51
C GLY A 2 5.39 12.23 0.14
N ARG A 3 4.19 12.60 -0.35
CA ARG A 3 3.84 14.01 -0.66
C ARG A 3 3.87 14.95 0.57
N VAL A 4 3.56 14.43 1.76
CA VAL A 4 3.63 15.19 3.03
C VAL A 4 5.08 15.44 3.40
N TYR A 5 5.94 14.41 3.36
CA TYR A 5 7.36 14.57 3.66
C TYR A 5 8.09 15.45 2.64
N LYS A 6 7.64 15.46 1.38
CA LYS A 6 8.10 16.43 0.37
C LYS A 6 7.77 17.88 0.77
N GLN A 7 6.59 18.12 1.32
CA GLN A 7 6.18 19.46 1.81
C GLN A 7 7.00 19.87 3.04
N LEU A 8 7.24 18.93 3.96
CA LEU A 8 8.00 19.17 5.17
C LEU A 8 9.51 19.33 4.89
N ASN A 9 9.98 18.87 3.73
CA ASN A 9 11.41 18.77 3.39
C ASN A 9 12.17 17.96 4.45
N GLU A 10 11.61 16.81 4.84
CA GLU A 10 12.16 15.92 5.85
C GLU A 10 12.32 14.48 5.34
N GLU A 11 13.28 13.76 5.91
CA GLU A 11 13.43 12.32 5.69
C GLU A 11 12.26 11.53 6.30
N MET A 12 11.70 10.59 5.54
CA MET A 12 10.64 9.71 6.02
C MET A 12 11.23 8.41 6.60
N LYS A 13 11.10 8.20 7.91
CA LYS A 13 11.62 6.99 8.58
C LYS A 13 10.50 5.99 8.89
N LEU A 14 10.69 4.75 8.46
CA LEU A 14 9.82 3.63 8.81
C LEU A 14 10.30 3.00 10.13
N LEU A 15 9.37 2.49 10.94
CA LEU A 15 9.71 1.90 12.23
C LEU A 15 10.50 0.58 12.10
N TRP A 16 10.21 -0.24 11.09
CA TRP A 16 10.81 -1.56 10.94
C TRP A 16 11.98 -1.52 9.97
N ASN A 17 12.49 -2.67 9.54
CA ASN A 17 13.67 -2.75 8.68
C ASN A 17 13.28 -3.04 7.23
N GLU A 18 14.26 -2.93 6.34
CA GLU A 18 14.15 -3.15 4.90
C GLU A 18 13.48 -4.47 4.51
N SER A 19 13.70 -5.52 5.32
CA SER A 19 13.26 -6.87 5.04
C SER A 19 11.81 -7.19 5.45
N LEU A 20 11.11 -6.26 6.13
CA LEU A 20 9.73 -6.52 6.53
C LEU A 20 8.83 -6.64 5.30
N ARG A 21 8.28 -7.83 5.07
CA ARG A 21 7.43 -8.14 3.92
C ARG A 21 6.06 -7.49 4.07
N ILE A 22 5.62 -6.88 2.97
CA ILE A 22 4.37 -6.16 2.79
C ILE A 22 3.89 -6.41 1.36
N ASN A 23 3.51 -7.67 1.08
CA ASN A 23 3.03 -8.02 -0.26
C ASN A 23 1.82 -7.16 -0.63
N THR A 24 1.76 -6.80 -1.91
CA THR A 24 0.77 -5.91 -2.49
C THR A 24 0.02 -6.62 -3.60
N VAL A 25 -1.07 -6.02 -4.07
CA VAL A 25 -1.74 -6.44 -5.30
C VAL A 25 -2.36 -5.21 -5.94
N HIS A 26 -2.21 -5.07 -7.26
CA HIS A 26 -2.84 -3.96 -7.97
C HIS A 26 -4.37 -4.16 -8.00
N VAL A 27 -5.14 -3.10 -7.78
CA VAL A 27 -6.61 -3.17 -7.70
C VAL A 27 -7.24 -3.78 -8.96
N GLU A 28 -6.67 -3.50 -10.14
CA GLU A 28 -7.12 -4.10 -11.40
C GLU A 28 -6.98 -5.63 -11.38
N ASP A 29 -5.88 -6.16 -10.83
CA ASP A 29 -5.70 -7.61 -10.70
C ASP A 29 -6.64 -8.19 -9.63
N VAL A 30 -7.00 -7.45 -8.58
CA VAL A 30 -8.04 -7.86 -7.62
C VAL A 30 -9.39 -8.02 -8.33
N CYS A 31 -9.82 -6.99 -9.07
CA CYS A 31 -11.08 -7.02 -9.81
C CYS A 31 -11.11 -8.15 -10.85
N ARG A 32 -10.03 -8.29 -11.63
CA ARG A 32 -9.88 -9.36 -12.62
C ARG A 32 -9.91 -10.74 -11.97
N ALA A 33 -9.24 -10.91 -10.83
CA ALA A 33 -9.23 -12.19 -10.12
C ALA A 33 -10.62 -12.58 -9.61
N THR A 34 -11.40 -11.64 -9.08
CA THR A 34 -12.78 -11.91 -8.65
C THR A 34 -13.63 -12.43 -9.81
N TRP A 35 -13.59 -11.73 -10.95
CA TRP A 35 -14.35 -12.14 -12.14
C TRP A 35 -13.84 -13.47 -12.71
N HIS A 36 -12.52 -13.63 -12.81
CA HIS A 36 -11.86 -14.85 -13.30
C HIS A 36 -12.26 -16.08 -12.49
N VAL A 37 -12.19 -15.98 -11.15
CA VAL A 37 -12.53 -17.11 -10.26
C VAL A 37 -14.01 -17.45 -10.36
N ALA A 38 -14.90 -16.46 -10.48
CA ALA A 38 -16.33 -16.69 -10.66
C ALA A 38 -16.61 -17.48 -11.95
N ASN A 39 -16.04 -17.06 -13.08
CA ASN A 39 -16.20 -17.78 -14.35
C ASN A 39 -15.58 -19.17 -14.31
N TRP A 40 -14.35 -19.28 -13.79
CA TRP A 40 -13.66 -20.57 -13.62
C TRP A 40 -14.51 -21.55 -12.79
N PHE A 41 -15.16 -21.07 -11.72
CA PHE A 41 -16.02 -21.89 -10.88
C PHE A 41 -17.23 -22.45 -11.64
N VAL A 42 -17.87 -21.63 -12.47
CA VAL A 42 -19.01 -22.04 -13.31
C VAL A 42 -18.57 -23.00 -14.41
N GLU A 43 -17.52 -22.65 -15.16
CA GLU A 43 -17.00 -23.43 -16.29
C GLU A 43 -16.51 -24.82 -15.87
N ASN A 44 -16.04 -24.97 -14.63
CA ASN A 44 -15.58 -26.25 -14.08
C ASN A 44 -16.67 -27.00 -13.30
N GLY A 45 -17.95 -26.64 -13.49
CA GLY A 45 -19.09 -27.37 -12.95
C GLY A 45 -19.17 -27.36 -11.42
N LYS A 46 -18.64 -26.33 -10.77
CA LYS A 46 -18.58 -26.27 -9.29
C LYS A 46 -19.86 -25.74 -8.66
N VAL A 47 -20.78 -25.19 -9.45
CA VAL A 47 -22.09 -24.72 -8.97
C VAL A 47 -22.88 -25.89 -8.38
N GLY A 48 -23.27 -25.78 -7.11
CA GLY A 48 -24.02 -26.83 -6.40
C GLY A 48 -23.18 -28.02 -5.93
N SER A 49 -21.85 -28.02 -6.15
CA SER A 49 -20.95 -29.11 -5.74
C SER A 49 -20.75 -29.20 -4.21
N GLY A 50 -21.01 -28.12 -3.48
CA GLY A 50 -20.65 -27.98 -2.07
C GLY A 50 -19.17 -27.70 -1.83
N GLU A 51 -18.34 -27.68 -2.88
CA GLU A 51 -16.92 -27.33 -2.78
C GLU A 51 -16.74 -25.81 -2.55
N SER A 52 -15.75 -25.45 -1.73
CA SER A 52 -15.36 -24.06 -1.48
C SER A 52 -13.87 -23.86 -1.74
N PHE A 53 -13.53 -22.73 -2.36
CA PHE A 53 -12.16 -22.40 -2.72
C PHE A 53 -11.80 -21.02 -2.18
N VAL A 54 -10.73 -20.97 -1.39
CA VAL A 54 -10.07 -19.73 -1.00
C VAL A 54 -8.80 -19.56 -1.82
N PHE A 55 -8.64 -18.38 -2.41
CA PHE A 55 -7.49 -17.96 -3.18
C PHE A 55 -6.96 -16.63 -2.64
N ASN A 56 -5.72 -16.62 -2.17
CA ASN A 56 -5.04 -15.37 -1.84
C ASN A 56 -4.52 -14.71 -3.11
N LEU A 57 -4.45 -13.38 -3.09
CA LEU A 57 -3.78 -12.57 -4.09
C LEU A 57 -2.56 -11.91 -3.46
N ALA A 58 -1.43 -11.97 -4.16
CA ALA A 58 -0.19 -11.35 -3.75
C ALA A 58 0.68 -11.13 -5.00
N ASP A 59 1.45 -10.05 -4.99
CA ASP A 59 2.48 -9.78 -5.99
C ASP A 59 3.51 -10.90 -6.01
N LYS A 60 4.09 -11.14 -7.18
CA LYS A 60 5.16 -12.12 -7.38
C LYS A 60 6.54 -11.56 -7.00
N GLY A 61 6.63 -10.26 -6.71
CA GLY A 61 7.87 -9.55 -6.38
C GLY A 61 8.34 -9.70 -4.93
N ASP A 62 7.55 -10.35 -4.06
CA ASP A 62 7.78 -10.44 -2.62
C ASP A 62 8.05 -9.07 -1.98
N THR A 63 7.16 -8.11 -2.29
CA THR A 63 7.31 -6.70 -1.89
C THR A 63 7.61 -6.55 -0.39
N ASN A 64 8.60 -5.72 -0.07
CA ASN A 64 9.04 -5.38 1.29
C ASN A 64 9.11 -3.86 1.51
N GLN A 65 9.42 -3.42 2.73
CA GLN A 65 9.49 -2.00 3.07
C GLN A 65 10.48 -1.23 2.20
N GLU A 66 11.62 -1.82 1.85
CA GLU A 66 12.59 -1.14 0.99
C GLU A 66 12.12 -0.99 -0.45
N THR A 67 11.40 -1.97 -0.98
CA THR A 67 10.75 -1.86 -2.31
C THR A 67 9.82 -0.65 -2.35
N ILE A 68 9.01 -0.45 -1.31
CA ILE A 68 8.12 0.72 -1.21
C ILE A 68 8.90 2.02 -1.02
N ASN A 69 9.90 2.04 -0.13
CA ASN A 69 10.76 3.21 0.06
C ASN A 69 11.43 3.67 -1.24
N PHE A 70 11.97 2.73 -2.03
CA PHE A 70 12.55 3.01 -3.33
C PHE A 70 11.60 3.79 -4.23
N HIS A 71 10.35 3.34 -4.36
CA HIS A 71 9.36 4.04 -5.17
C HIS A 71 8.96 5.40 -4.58
N ILE A 72 8.89 5.53 -3.26
CA ILE A 72 8.58 6.81 -2.61
C ILE A 72 9.68 7.84 -2.89
N ARG A 73 10.95 7.45 -2.77
CA ARG A 73 12.09 8.31 -3.15
C ARG A 73 12.01 8.71 -4.62
N ALA A 74 11.81 7.74 -5.50
CA ALA A 74 11.76 7.97 -6.95
C ALA A 74 10.60 8.88 -7.40
N ILE A 75 9.42 8.78 -6.77
CA ILE A 75 8.24 9.56 -7.13
C ILE A 75 8.26 10.95 -6.52
N PHE A 76 8.66 11.07 -5.25
CA PHE A 76 8.53 12.32 -4.50
C PHE A 76 9.83 13.11 -4.38
N GLY A 77 10.98 12.51 -4.69
CA GLY A 77 12.29 13.14 -4.56
C GLY A 77 12.65 13.45 -3.10
N ILE A 78 12.29 12.56 -2.18
CA ILE A 78 12.57 12.67 -0.75
C ILE A 78 13.55 11.58 -0.31
N GLU A 79 14.18 11.78 0.84
CA GLU A 79 14.93 10.72 1.51
C GLU A 79 14.00 9.83 2.35
N THR A 80 14.37 8.56 2.46
CA THR A 80 13.67 7.59 3.31
C THR A 80 14.66 6.72 4.07
N GLY A 81 14.32 6.32 5.27
CA GLY A 81 15.16 5.45 6.08
C GLY A 81 14.37 4.61 7.07
N PHE A 82 15.09 4.07 8.05
CA PHE A 82 14.54 3.24 9.11
C PHE A 82 14.94 3.80 10.48
N ALA A 83 14.03 3.74 11.46
CA ALA A 83 14.23 4.29 12.80
C ALA A 83 15.33 3.55 13.60
N GLY A 84 15.69 2.33 13.19
CA GLY A 84 16.68 1.48 13.83
C GLY A 84 16.15 0.77 15.08
N THR A 85 16.71 -0.41 15.37
CA THR A 85 16.13 -1.41 16.30
C THR A 85 15.81 -0.88 17.70
N VAL A 86 16.60 0.05 18.24
CA VAL A 86 16.37 0.63 19.58
C VAL A 86 15.10 1.48 19.61
N VAL A 87 14.96 2.41 18.66
CA VAL A 87 13.78 3.26 18.53
C VAL A 87 12.56 2.41 18.22
N SER A 88 12.69 1.42 17.34
CA SER A 88 11.59 0.52 17.00
C SER A 88 11.08 -0.27 18.21
N ASN A 89 11.97 -0.74 19.09
CA ASN A 89 11.58 -1.47 20.29
C ASN A 89 10.92 -0.56 21.33
N PHE A 90 11.42 0.68 21.49
CA PHE A 90 10.77 1.67 22.34
C PHE A 90 9.36 2.01 21.82
N ALA A 91 9.22 2.17 20.49
CA ALA A 91 7.93 2.40 19.86
C ALA A 91 6.92 1.26 20.10
N LYS A 92 7.36 -0.01 20.18
CA LYS A 92 6.44 -1.13 20.52
C LYS A 92 5.82 -0.99 21.90
N LEU A 93 6.56 -0.45 22.86
CA LEU A 93 6.08 -0.30 24.24
C LEU A 93 5.08 0.85 24.37
N ASN A 94 5.04 1.77 23.39
CA ASN A 94 4.18 2.93 23.41
C ASN A 94 3.61 3.24 22.02
N ILE A 95 3.05 2.22 21.37
CA ILE A 95 2.60 2.31 19.97
C ILE A 95 1.50 3.35 19.78
N GLU A 96 0.63 3.53 20.78
CA GLU A 96 -0.49 4.47 20.72
C GLU A 96 0.02 5.90 20.63
N SER A 97 0.90 6.30 21.56
CA SER A 97 1.53 7.62 21.53
C SER A 97 2.35 7.86 20.25
N VAL A 98 3.10 6.87 19.77
CA VAL A 98 3.84 6.99 18.50
C VAL A 98 2.89 7.17 17.33
N THR A 99 1.77 6.45 17.31
CA THR A 99 0.75 6.56 16.26
C THR A 99 0.11 7.95 16.27
N GLU A 100 -0.22 8.47 17.45
CA GLU A 100 -0.81 9.80 17.62
C GLU A 100 0.14 10.91 17.14
N GLU A 101 1.40 10.92 17.61
CA GLU A 101 2.41 11.90 17.18
C GLU A 101 2.64 11.85 15.66
N THR A 102 2.69 10.63 15.12
CA THR A 102 2.82 10.39 13.68
C THR A 102 1.63 10.97 12.92
N ASN A 103 0.40 10.73 13.38
CA ASN A 103 -0.81 11.25 12.76
C ASN A 103 -0.89 12.79 12.83
N GLU A 104 -0.52 13.41 13.95
CA GLU A 104 -0.45 14.86 14.08
C GLU A 104 0.52 15.48 13.05
N LYS A 105 1.71 14.87 12.91
CA LYS A 105 2.72 15.27 11.93
C LYS A 105 2.22 15.14 10.48
N HIS A 106 1.27 14.25 10.20
CA HIS A 106 0.82 13.98 8.84
C HIS A 106 -0.43 14.74 8.44
N LEU A 107 -1.42 14.82 9.32
CA LEU A 107 -2.73 15.36 9.01
C LEU A 107 -2.70 16.87 8.78
N ALA A 108 -1.98 17.64 9.61
CA ALA A 108 -1.93 19.09 9.47
C ALA A 108 -1.27 19.53 8.16
N PRO A 109 -0.05 19.04 7.79
CA PRO A 109 0.54 19.38 6.50
C PRO A 109 -0.28 18.90 5.30
N TRP A 110 -0.97 17.77 5.43
CA TRP A 110 -1.87 17.31 4.37
C TRP A 110 -3.04 18.26 4.15
N ALA A 111 -3.67 18.74 5.23
CA ALA A 111 -4.73 19.74 5.14
C ALA A 111 -4.23 21.04 4.48
N ASP A 112 -3.02 21.50 4.80
CA ASP A 112 -2.41 22.67 4.19
C ASP A 112 -2.15 22.48 2.68
N ILE A 113 -1.66 21.30 2.28
CA ILE A 113 -1.44 20.93 0.88
C ILE A 113 -2.77 20.96 0.11
N LEU A 114 -3.84 20.37 0.66
CA LEU A 114 -5.16 20.37 0.03
C LEU A 114 -5.72 21.78 -0.11
N LYS A 115 -5.59 22.61 0.95
CA LYS A 115 -6.02 24.01 0.95
C LYS A 115 -5.28 24.83 -0.10
N ALA A 116 -3.95 24.69 -0.19
CA ALA A 116 -3.13 25.36 -1.19
C ALA A 116 -3.51 24.92 -2.63
N SER A 117 -3.87 23.65 -2.79
CA SER A 117 -4.33 23.07 -4.06
C SER A 117 -5.79 23.39 -4.40
N ARG A 118 -6.50 24.14 -3.54
CA ARG A 118 -7.94 24.46 -3.66
C ARG A 118 -8.84 23.20 -3.73
N ILE A 119 -8.40 22.11 -3.09
CA ILE A 119 -9.17 20.88 -2.95
C ILE A 119 -10.02 21.00 -1.69
N LYS A 120 -11.35 21.10 -1.87
CA LYS A 120 -12.29 21.31 -0.74
C LYS A 120 -12.53 20.05 0.10
N SER A 121 -12.43 18.87 -0.52
CA SER A 121 -12.63 17.58 0.12
C SER A 121 -11.84 16.52 -0.64
N SER A 122 -11.17 15.64 0.10
CA SER A 122 -10.51 14.47 -0.43
C SER A 122 -10.81 13.29 0.49
N PRO A 123 -11.18 12.11 -0.04
CA PRO A 123 -11.30 10.90 0.76
C PRO A 123 -9.93 10.34 1.15
N LEU A 124 -8.84 10.86 0.58
CA LEU A 124 -7.49 10.40 0.86
C LEU A 124 -6.99 11.02 2.17
N THR A 125 -6.54 10.16 3.07
CA THR A 125 -6.00 10.55 4.36
C THR A 125 -4.62 9.90 4.58
N PRO A 126 -3.64 10.63 5.14
CA PRO A 126 -2.40 10.04 5.61
C PRO A 126 -2.52 9.47 7.03
N TYR A 127 -3.73 9.41 7.60
CA TYR A 127 -3.97 8.79 8.91
C TYR A 127 -3.51 7.33 8.91
N LEU A 128 -2.86 6.94 10.00
CA LEU A 128 -2.35 5.61 10.25
C LEU A 128 -3.08 5.01 11.46
N ASP A 129 -3.69 3.85 11.24
CA ASP A 129 -4.12 2.96 12.31
C ASP A 129 -2.91 2.30 12.97
N LYS A 130 -2.95 2.12 14.29
CA LYS A 130 -1.83 1.58 15.07
C LYS A 130 -1.41 0.18 14.63
N GLU A 131 -2.35 -0.60 14.11
CA GLU A 131 -2.15 -1.94 13.57
C GLU A 131 -1.17 -1.96 12.40
N LEU A 132 -1.13 -0.87 11.61
CA LEU A 132 -0.20 -0.72 10.49
C LEU A 132 1.24 -0.46 10.96
N LEU A 133 1.42 0.00 12.19
CA LEU A 133 2.73 0.21 12.79
C LEU A 133 3.26 -1.03 13.53
N TYR A 134 2.47 -2.10 13.70
CA TYR A 134 2.98 -3.33 14.30
C TYR A 134 4.01 -4.05 13.42
N LYS A 135 4.92 -4.79 14.07
CA LYS A 135 5.93 -5.60 13.38
C LYS A 135 5.35 -6.92 12.89
N ASN A 136 4.36 -6.85 12.01
CA ASN A 136 3.73 -8.01 11.38
C ASN A 136 4.15 -8.07 9.91
N ALA A 137 4.64 -9.23 9.47
CA ALA A 137 4.83 -9.46 8.04
C ALA A 137 3.45 -9.64 7.40
N LEU A 138 3.11 -8.77 6.46
CA LEU A 138 1.87 -8.84 5.68
C LEU A 138 2.20 -9.54 4.36
N SER A 139 2.42 -10.85 4.42
CA SER A 139 2.77 -11.67 3.27
C SER A 139 1.96 -12.96 3.24
N VAL A 140 1.49 -13.35 2.07
CA VAL A 140 0.65 -14.55 1.89
C VAL A 140 1.04 -15.28 0.61
N ASP A 141 0.88 -16.61 0.58
CA ASP A 141 1.10 -17.39 -0.63
C ASP A 141 -0.08 -17.22 -1.62
N GLY A 142 0.18 -16.45 -2.68
CA GLY A 142 -0.75 -16.23 -3.80
C GLY A 142 -0.63 -17.24 -4.95
N THR A 143 0.14 -18.33 -4.82
CA THR A 143 0.42 -19.23 -5.96
C THR A 143 -0.79 -20.09 -6.35
N LYS A 144 -1.71 -20.37 -5.42
CA LYS A 144 -2.85 -21.26 -5.64
C LYS A 144 -3.73 -20.81 -6.81
N ILE A 145 -4.02 -19.50 -6.94
CA ILE A 145 -4.87 -18.99 -8.02
C ILE A 145 -4.24 -19.25 -9.40
N THR A 146 -2.95 -18.99 -9.54
CA THR A 146 -2.23 -19.18 -10.82
C THR A 146 -2.12 -20.66 -11.19
N LYS A 147 -1.91 -21.55 -10.21
CA LYS A 147 -1.76 -23.00 -10.45
C LYS A 147 -3.07 -23.68 -10.78
N VAL A 148 -4.14 -23.34 -10.05
CA VAL A 148 -5.44 -24.03 -10.14
C VAL A 148 -6.30 -23.44 -11.26
N THR A 149 -6.34 -22.12 -11.40
CA THR A 149 -7.27 -21.44 -12.31
C THR A 149 -6.59 -20.84 -13.53
N ARG A 150 -5.25 -20.91 -13.61
CA ARG A 150 -4.44 -20.28 -14.67
C ARG A 150 -4.60 -18.76 -14.74
N PHE A 151 -4.96 -18.13 -13.63
CA PHE A 151 -5.01 -16.67 -13.55
C PHE A 151 -3.62 -16.05 -13.80
N GLU A 152 -3.58 -15.01 -14.63
CA GLU A 152 -2.37 -14.24 -14.94
C GLU A 152 -2.53 -12.79 -14.48
N TYR A 153 -1.62 -12.37 -13.60
CA TYR A 153 -1.49 -10.98 -13.17
C TYR A 153 -1.00 -10.12 -14.33
N ILE A 154 -1.67 -8.99 -14.58
CA ILE A 154 -1.18 -7.99 -15.55
C ILE A 154 -0.23 -6.98 -14.89
N VAL A 155 -0.26 -6.88 -13.55
CA VAL A 155 0.69 -6.12 -12.74
C VAL A 155 1.29 -7.08 -11.71
N PRO A 156 2.26 -7.92 -12.11
CA PRO A 156 2.80 -8.98 -11.25
C PRO A 156 3.68 -8.46 -10.11
N GLU A 157 4.17 -7.22 -10.20
CA GLU A 157 5.03 -6.58 -9.20
C GLU A 157 4.73 -5.08 -9.12
N VAL A 158 5.11 -4.45 -8.01
CA VAL A 158 4.99 -3.00 -7.87
C VAL A 158 5.92 -2.32 -8.85
N THR A 159 5.41 -1.32 -9.57
CA THR A 159 6.21 -0.52 -10.48
C THR A 159 5.92 0.96 -10.28
N GLN A 160 6.92 1.80 -10.54
CA GLN A 160 6.75 3.25 -10.48
C GLN A 160 5.66 3.73 -11.45
N ALA A 161 5.60 3.15 -12.66
CA ALA A 161 4.59 3.52 -13.65
C ALA A 161 3.16 3.30 -13.13
N LYS A 162 2.88 2.16 -12.50
CA LYS A 162 1.55 1.87 -11.94
C LYS A 162 1.22 2.70 -10.70
N LEU A 163 2.20 3.00 -9.86
CA LEU A 163 2.00 3.93 -8.73
C LEU A 163 1.70 5.35 -9.22
N VAL A 164 2.38 5.83 -10.26
CA VAL A 164 2.12 7.14 -10.87
C VAL A 164 0.74 7.15 -11.55
N GLU A 165 0.35 6.10 -12.26
CA GLU A 165 -0.99 5.95 -12.84
C GLU A 165 -2.10 6.13 -11.78
N VAL A 166 -1.94 5.53 -10.60
CA VAL A 166 -2.88 5.70 -9.48
C VAL A 166 -2.93 7.15 -9.00
N ILE A 167 -1.76 7.81 -8.84
CA ILE A 167 -1.68 9.23 -8.45
C ILE A 167 -2.36 10.12 -9.50
N GLU A 168 -2.14 9.87 -10.79
CA GLU A 168 -2.78 10.60 -11.88
C GLU A 168 -4.30 10.41 -11.88
N GLY A 169 -4.80 9.21 -11.56
CA GLY A 169 -6.22 8.97 -11.34
C GLY A 169 -6.80 9.87 -10.25
N TYR A 170 -6.10 10.00 -9.12
CA TYR A 170 -6.51 10.90 -8.04
C TYR A 170 -6.45 12.39 -8.43
N ARG A 171 -5.45 12.79 -9.23
CA ARG A 171 -5.35 14.16 -9.78
C ARG A 171 -6.50 14.47 -10.73
N ALA A 172 -6.87 13.53 -11.60
CA ALA A 172 -7.99 13.65 -12.52
C ALA A 172 -9.33 13.84 -11.77
N LEU A 173 -9.50 13.16 -10.64
CA LEU A 173 -10.66 13.29 -9.76
C LEU A 173 -10.63 14.55 -8.88
N ASN A 174 -9.58 15.37 -8.97
CA ASN A 174 -9.38 16.57 -8.15
C ASN A 174 -9.38 16.30 -6.63
N ILE A 175 -8.88 15.12 -6.22
CA ILE A 175 -8.73 14.72 -4.82
C ILE A 175 -7.26 14.60 -4.38
N TRP A 176 -6.32 14.87 -5.29
CA TRP A 176 -4.88 14.93 -5.04
C TRP A 176 -4.27 16.19 -5.68
N PRO A 177 -3.23 16.81 -5.09
CA PRO A 177 -2.55 17.98 -5.63
C PRO A 177 -1.99 17.79 -7.04
N ARG A 178 -2.15 18.79 -7.91
CA ARG A 178 -1.71 18.70 -9.32
C ARG A 178 -0.23 19.01 -9.54
N ASP A 179 0.43 19.57 -8.52
CA ASP A 179 1.85 19.96 -8.54
C ASP A 179 2.80 18.78 -8.23
#